data_AF-A0A4R3PUS6-F1
#
_entry.id   AF-A0A4R3PUS6-F1
#
_cell.length_a   1.000
_cell.length_b   1.000
_cell.length_c   1.000
_cell.angle_alpha   90.00
_cell.angle_beta   90.00
_cell.angle_gamma   90.00
#
_symmetry.space_group_name_H-M   'P 1'
#
loop_
_entity.id
_entity.type
_entity.pdbx_description
1 polymer ?
#
loop_
_entity_poly.entity_id
_entity_poly.type
_entity_poly.pdbx_seq_one_letter_code
_entity_poly.pdbx_strand_id
1 'polypeptide(L)'
;MSHGVITEIREARKVLLTLSIKDRELLVRRIVDEIHAVRNNDLSNGLFANSAGFDHLIAHTYDTIPSIARMDDENFGIVLDQFAELLNTVASILRGQPTVLH
;
A
#
# COMPACT_ATOMS: atom_id res chain seq x y z
N MET A 1 6.17 -6.11 -8.04
CA MET A 1 6.66 -5.60 -6.75
C MET A 1 7.87 -4.74 -7.01
N SER A 2 7.65 -3.48 -7.38
CA SER A 2 8.74 -2.54 -7.47
C SER A 2 9.28 -2.28 -6.05
N HIS A 3 10.58 -2.47 -5.85
CA HIS A 3 11.26 -2.05 -4.61
C HIS A 3 11.14 -0.52 -4.36
N GLY A 4 10.60 0.22 -5.35
CA GLY A 4 10.40 1.67 -5.32
C GLY A 4 9.39 2.12 -4.27
N VAL A 5 8.19 1.53 -4.21
CA VAL A 5 7.13 2.03 -3.30
C VAL A 5 7.49 1.87 -1.83
N ILE A 6 8.10 0.75 -1.43
CA ILE A 6 8.57 0.55 -0.04
C ILE A 6 9.65 1.58 0.31
N THR A 7 10.53 1.91 -0.64
CA THR A 7 11.55 2.93 -0.46
C THR A 7 10.92 4.31 -0.32
N GLU A 8 9.90 4.62 -1.13
CA GLU A 8 9.16 5.89 -1.05
C GLU A 8 8.42 6.04 0.29
N ILE A 9 7.82 4.97 0.81
CA ILE A 9 7.25 4.97 2.16
C ILE A 9 8.32 5.30 3.21
N ARG A 10 9.50 4.66 3.13
CA ARG A 10 10.60 4.90 4.07
C ARG A 10 11.12 6.33 3.99
N GLU A 11 11.28 6.89 2.80
CA GLU A 11 11.70 8.28 2.64
C GLU A 11 10.63 9.24 3.17
N ALA A 12 9.35 8.99 2.85
CA ALA A 12 8.24 9.78 3.37
C ALA A 12 8.19 9.78 4.91
N ARG A 13 8.45 8.64 5.55
CA ARG A 13 8.52 8.53 7.03
C ARG A 13 9.60 9.42 7.63
N LYS A 14 10.73 9.64 6.95
CA LYS A 14 11.80 10.52 7.44
C LYS A 14 11.43 12.01 7.37
N VAL A 15 10.52 12.38 6.49
CA VAL A 15 10.18 13.80 6.19
C VAL A 15 8.69 14.11 6.43
N LEU A 16 8.01 13.33 7.27
CA LEU A 16 6.57 13.42 7.53
C LEU A 16 6.09 14.83 7.85
N LEU A 17 6.81 15.51 8.76
CA LEU A 17 6.51 16.86 9.23
C LEU A 17 6.51 17.91 8.11
N THR A 18 7.17 17.62 6.99
CA THR A 18 7.30 18.55 5.86
C THR A 18 6.48 18.15 4.64
N LEU A 19 5.82 16.98 4.67
CA LEU A 19 4.99 16.53 3.55
C LEU A 19 3.71 17.34 3.46
N SER A 20 3.47 17.93 2.30
CA SER A 20 2.20 18.57 2.01
C SER A 20 1.08 17.55 1.89
N ILE A 21 -0.17 17.96 2.12
CA ILE A 21 -1.34 17.10 1.92
C ILE A 21 -1.36 16.51 0.50
N LYS A 22 -0.94 17.27 -0.52
CA LYS A 22 -0.87 16.80 -1.90
C LYS A 22 0.16 15.69 -2.09
N ASP A 23 1.32 15.81 -1.45
CA ASP A 23 2.36 14.78 -1.50
C ASP A 23 1.89 13.51 -0.78
N ARG A 24 1.17 13.67 0.34
CA ARG A 24 0.53 12.56 1.06
C ARG A 24 -0.50 11.85 0.18
N GLU A 25 -1.40 12.59 -0.48
CA GLU A 25 -2.40 12.02 -1.40
C GLU A 25 -1.73 11.25 -2.56
N LEU A 26 -0.67 11.82 -3.14
CA LEU A 26 0.07 11.19 -4.24
C LEU A 26 0.78 9.90 -3.81
N LEU A 27 1.39 9.92 -2.62
CA LEU A 27 2.03 8.73 -2.05
C LEU A 27 1.02 7.61 -1.79
N VAL A 28 -0.10 7.90 -1.12
CA VAL A 28 -1.13 6.88 -0.84
C VAL A 28 -1.71 6.34 -2.13
N ARG A 29 -1.99 7.20 -3.12
CA ARG A 29 -2.46 6.75 -4.44
C ARG A 29 -1.48 5.76 -5.09
N ARG A 30 -0.19 6.08 -5.08
CA ARG A 30 0.84 5.24 -5.67
C ARG A 30 1.00 3.89 -4.95
N ILE A 31 0.82 3.87 -3.63
CA ILE A 31 0.78 2.63 -2.84
C ILE A 31 -0.40 1.75 -3.29
N VAL A 32 -1.60 2.32 -3.38
CA VAL A 32 -2.81 1.61 -3.82
C VAL A 32 -2.65 1.10 -5.26
N ASP A 33 -2.08 1.91 -6.16
CA ASP A 33 -1.80 1.54 -7.54
C ASP A 33 -0.87 0.31 -7.62
N GLU A 34 0.18 0.24 -6.81
CA GLU A 34 1.11 -0.91 -6.79
C GLU A 34 0.43 -2.16 -6.22
N ILE A 35 -0.38 -2.03 -5.16
CA ILE A 35 -1.18 -3.15 -4.62
C ILE A 35 -2.13 -3.69 -5.69
N HIS A 36 -2.78 -2.81 -6.45
CA HIS A 36 -3.67 -3.21 -7.53
C HIS A 36 -2.91 -3.83 -8.72
N ALA A 37 -1.74 -3.30 -9.09
CA ALA A 37 -0.90 -3.84 -10.16
C ALA A 37 -0.39 -5.25 -9.83
N VAL A 38 -0.09 -5.53 -8.57
CA VAL A 38 0.30 -6.85 -8.11
C VAL A 38 -0.78 -7.89 -8.39
N ARG A 39 -2.04 -7.56 -8.10
CA ARG A 39 -3.19 -8.42 -8.42
C ARG A 39 -3.27 -8.72 -9.92
N ASN A 40 -3.12 -7.69 -10.76
CA ASN A 40 -3.21 -7.85 -12.21
C ASN A 40 -2.08 -8.72 -12.79
N ASN A 41 -0.94 -8.82 -12.12
CA ASN A 41 0.15 -9.71 -12.53
C ASN A 41 -0.03 -11.17 -12.07
N ASP A 42 -0.97 -11.45 -11.15
CA ASP A 42 -1.29 -12.79 -10.62
C ASP A 42 -2.41 -13.52 -11.41
N LEU A 43 -2.90 -12.89 -12.49
CA LEU A 43 -4.09 -13.30 -13.25
C LEU A 43 -3.99 -14.63 -14.01
N SER A 44 -2.85 -15.32 -14.01
CA SER A 44 -2.70 -16.58 -14.77
C SER A 44 -3.13 -17.86 -14.04
N ASN A 45 -3.46 -17.81 -12.73
CA ASN A 45 -4.13 -18.85 -11.91
C ASN A 45 -4.02 -18.55 -10.38
N GLY A 46 -3.80 -17.29 -10.02
CA GLY A 46 -3.35 -16.92 -8.67
C GLY A 46 -4.43 -16.76 -7.61
N LEU A 47 -3.98 -16.66 -6.35
CA LEU A 47 -4.76 -16.55 -5.11
C LEU A 47 -5.84 -15.46 -5.16
N PHE A 48 -5.68 -14.45 -6.02
CA PHE A 48 -6.56 -13.28 -6.13
C PHE A 48 -7.45 -13.25 -7.39
N ALA A 49 -7.47 -14.31 -8.20
CA ALA A 49 -8.18 -14.35 -9.48
C ALA A 49 -9.72 -14.15 -9.38
N ASN A 50 -10.32 -14.32 -8.20
CA ASN A 50 -11.77 -14.21 -7.96
C ASN A 50 -12.15 -13.23 -6.83
N SER A 51 -11.29 -12.27 -6.48
CA SER A 51 -11.55 -11.40 -5.32
C SER A 51 -12.32 -10.12 -5.69
N ALA A 52 -13.62 -10.22 -5.99
CA ALA A 52 -14.49 -9.04 -6.08
C ALA A 52 -14.44 -8.18 -4.78
N GLY A 53 -14.19 -8.82 -3.64
CA GLY A 53 -13.94 -8.13 -2.36
C GLY A 53 -12.64 -7.33 -2.34
N PHE A 54 -11.61 -7.74 -3.08
CA PHE A 54 -10.36 -6.98 -3.17
C PHE A 54 -10.53 -5.74 -4.04
N ASP A 55 -11.27 -5.85 -5.15
CA ASP A 55 -11.61 -4.68 -5.97
C ASP A 55 -12.42 -3.66 -5.19
N HIS A 56 -13.40 -4.12 -4.40
CA HIS A 56 -14.17 -3.25 -3.54
C HIS A 56 -13.30 -2.61 -2.45
N LEU A 57 -12.34 -3.35 -1.88
CA LEU A 57 -11.40 -2.82 -0.89
C LEU A 57 -10.49 -1.75 -1.51
N ILE A 58 -9.98 -1.98 -2.72
CA ILE A 58 -9.14 -1.04 -3.46
C ILE A 58 -9.94 0.23 -3.79
N ALA A 59 -11.13 0.08 -4.37
CA ALA A 59 -12.02 1.21 -4.68
C ALA A 59 -12.34 2.04 -3.43
N HIS A 60 -12.70 1.39 -2.33
CA HIS A 60 -12.94 2.08 -1.06
C HIS A 60 -11.69 2.78 -0.53
N THR A 61 -10.50 2.21 -0.72
CA THR A 61 -9.24 2.84 -0.30
C THR A 61 -8.92 4.06 -1.15
N TYR A 62 -9.25 4.07 -2.45
CA TYR A 62 -9.16 5.28 -3.27
C TYR A 62 -10.04 6.41 -2.75
N ASP A 63 -11.27 6.10 -2.33
CA ASP A 63 -12.22 7.07 -1.81
C ASP A 63 -11.77 7.67 -0.46
N THR A 64 -10.98 6.92 0.32
CA THR A 64 -10.47 7.38 1.62
C THR A 64 -9.12 8.11 1.54
N ILE A 65 -8.46 8.17 0.38
CA ILE A 65 -7.17 8.88 0.20
C ILE A 65 -7.20 10.31 0.74
N PRO A 66 -8.21 11.15 0.42
CA PRO A 66 -8.25 12.52 0.93
C PRO A 66 -8.31 12.58 2.46
N SER A 67 -9.01 11.63 3.08
CA SER A 67 -9.12 11.53 4.55
C SER A 67 -7.81 11.06 5.17
N ILE A 68 -7.15 10.06 4.59
CA ILE A 68 -5.85 9.56 5.03
C ILE A 68 -4.80 10.67 4.96
N ALA A 69 -4.74 11.42 3.86
CA ALA A 69 -3.74 12.47 3.66
C ALA A 69 -3.90 13.68 4.61
N ARG A 70 -5.09 13.85 5.21
CA ARG A 70 -5.40 14.92 6.16
C ARG A 70 -5.25 14.50 7.63
N MET A 71 -4.90 13.24 7.89
CA MET A 71 -4.56 12.80 9.24
C MET A 71 -3.36 13.58 9.78
N ASP A 72 -3.28 13.70 11.11
CA ASP A 72 -2.05 14.14 11.76
C ASP A 72 -0.89 13.20 11.45
N ASP A 73 0.32 13.66 11.73
CA ASP A 73 1.54 13.01 11.27
C ASP A 73 1.79 11.66 11.94
N GLU A 74 1.27 11.50 13.17
CA GLU A 74 1.33 10.24 13.91
C GLU A 74 0.44 9.21 13.23
N ASN A 75 -0.84 9.53 13.02
CA ASN A 75 -1.81 8.65 12.39
C ASN A 75 -1.46 8.36 10.93
N PHE A 76 -1.03 9.37 10.17
CA PHE A 76 -0.57 9.17 8.80
C PHE A 76 0.68 8.27 8.76
N GLY A 77 1.60 8.43 9.72
CA GLY A 77 2.76 7.56 9.88
C GLY A 77 2.41 6.10 10.14
N ILE A 78 1.43 5.84 11.02
CA ILE A 78 0.94 4.48 11.32
C ILE A 78 0.36 3.83 10.06
N VAL A 79 -0.46 4.57 9.30
CA VAL A 79 -1.05 4.06 8.05
C VAL A 79 0.04 3.71 7.02
N LEU A 80 1.09 4.52 6.90
CA LEU A 80 2.23 4.21 6.04
C LEU A 80 2.96 2.92 6.46
N ASP A 81 3.14 2.70 7.76
CA ASP A 81 3.78 1.49 8.29
C ASP A 81 2.92 0.25 7.98
N GLN A 82 1.59 0.34 8.15
CA GLN A 82 0.65 -0.72 7.79
C GLN A 82 0.67 -1.05 6.29
N PHE A 83 0.76 -0.04 5.42
CA PHE A 83 0.89 -0.25 3.98
C PHE A 83 2.22 -0.94 3.63
N ALA A 84 3.32 -0.58 4.29
CA ALA A 84 4.61 -1.24 4.09
C ALA A 84 4.56 -2.72 4.51
N GLU A 85 3.92 -3.04 5.64
CA GLU A 85 3.72 -4.41 6.10
C GLU A 85 2.88 -5.23 5.12
N LEU A 86 1.77 -4.65 4.63
CA LEU A 86 0.93 -5.28 3.62
C LEU A 86 1.73 -5.59 2.34
N LEU A 87 2.48 -4.61 1.81
CA LEU A 87 3.30 -4.80 0.61
C LEU A 87 4.36 -5.90 0.81
N ASN A 88 5.02 -5.96 1.96
CA ASN A 88 5.97 -7.02 2.29
C ASN A 88 5.30 -8.39 2.38
N THR A 89 4.12 -8.46 3.01
CA THR A 89 3.34 -9.69 3.13
C THR A 89 2.93 -10.22 1.76
N VAL A 90 2.37 -9.37 0.91
CA VAL A 90 1.98 -9.75 -0.46
C VAL A 90 3.22 -10.17 -1.26
N ALA A 91 4.35 -9.48 -1.11
CA ALA A 91 5.59 -9.87 -1.79
C ALA A 91 6.13 -11.23 -1.31
N SER A 92 6.02 -11.54 -0.02
CA SER A 92 6.42 -12.84 0.56
C SER A 92 5.54 -13.97 0.02
N ILE A 93 4.22 -13.77 0.01
CA ILE A 93 3.24 -14.73 -0.52
C ILE A 93 3.55 -15.05 -1.98
N LEU A 94 3.77 -14.04 -2.81
CA LEU A 94 4.07 -14.22 -4.25
C LEU A 94 5.42 -14.89 -4.50
N ARG A 95 6.38 -14.76 -3.58
CA ARG A 95 7.67 -15.45 -3.64
C ARG A 95 7.60 -16.88 -3.10
N GLY A 96 6.46 -17.33 -2.58
CA GLY A 96 6.30 -18.65 -1.97
C GLY A 96 7.08 -18.83 -0.66
N GLN A 97 7.44 -17.75 0.02
CA GLN A 97 8.12 -17.81 1.32
C GLN A 97 7.11 -17.85 2.47
N PRO A 98 7.31 -18.69 3.51
CA PRO A 98 6.42 -18.75 4.66
C PRO A 98 6.44 -17.41 5.39
N THR A 99 5.29 -16.74 5.47
CA THR A 99 5.10 -15.53 6.25
C THR A 99 5.18 -15.90 7.73
N VAL A 100 6.29 -15.57 8.38
CA VAL A 100 6.39 -15.69 9.85
C VAL A 100 5.71 -14.45 10.43
N LEU A 101 4.46 -14.62 10.87
CA LEU A 101 3.77 -13.66 11.72
C LEU A 101 4.40 -13.75 13.11
N HIS A 102 4.99 -12.65 13.58
CA HIS A 102 5.51 -12.50 14.94
C HIS A 102 4.52 -11.74 15.82
#